data_AF-A0A7K1WZH9-F1
#
_entry.id   AF-A0A7K1WZH9-F1
#
_cell.length_a   1.000
_cell.length_b   1.000
_cell.length_c   1.000
_cell.angle_alpha   90.00
_cell.angle_beta   90.00
_cell.angle_gamma   90.00
#
_symmetry.space_group_name_H-M   'P 1'
#
loop_
_entity.id
_entity.type
_entity.pdbx_description
1 polymer ?
#
loop_
_entity_poly.entity_id
_entity_poly.type
_entity_poly.pdbx_seq_one_letter_code
_entity_poly.pdbx_strand_id
1 'polypeptide(L)'
;MINNQKLTRLLFLFPLGLILSCHQKTEKVLEEKAAKTATVANENLTPSAKDSISGTYISKAEDCNITLIISKDKKDYKYTFTTQNRSLKGKAIFSKSSSGEKYISLEGIQWNEYEGDISNEDDTDSNNSKDLEIPVGIDALYVKDTLTIQNYGNAMNSYTKISECGLKYIQLIKANSKK
;
A
#
# COMPACT_ATOMS: atom_id res chain seq x y z
N MET A 1 -36.84 47.08 -16.34
CA MET A 1 -35.57 47.26 -17.05
C MET A 1 -35.03 45.89 -17.41
N ILE A 2 -35.05 45.54 -18.69
CA ILE A 2 -34.62 44.24 -19.23
C ILE A 2 -33.24 44.47 -19.85
N ASN A 3 -32.22 43.78 -19.34
CA ASN A 3 -30.86 43.82 -19.88
C ASN A 3 -30.63 42.59 -20.76
N ASN A 4 -30.62 42.79 -22.06
CA ASN A 4 -30.34 41.77 -23.07
C ASN A 4 -28.84 41.71 -23.34
N GLN A 5 -28.18 40.63 -22.93
CA GLN A 5 -26.85 40.30 -23.45
C GLN A 5 -26.97 39.14 -24.46
N LYS A 6 -26.57 39.44 -25.70
CA LYS A 6 -26.62 38.55 -26.86
C LYS A 6 -25.61 37.43 -26.70
N LEU A 7 -26.09 36.19 -26.68
CA LEU A 7 -25.28 34.98 -26.67
C LEU A 7 -24.96 34.58 -28.12
N THR A 8 -23.77 34.96 -28.60
CA THR A 8 -23.28 34.62 -29.93
C THR A 8 -22.83 33.16 -29.96
N ARG A 9 -23.56 32.31 -30.70
CA ARG A 9 -23.23 30.90 -30.94
C ARG A 9 -22.01 30.79 -31.84
N LEU A 10 -20.91 30.25 -31.32
CA LEU A 10 -19.76 29.84 -32.12
C LEU A 10 -19.81 28.31 -32.29
N LEU A 11 -20.22 27.85 -33.48
CA LEU A 11 -20.15 26.46 -33.90
C LEU A 11 -18.68 26.10 -34.14
N PHE A 12 -18.11 25.25 -33.27
CA PHE A 12 -16.86 24.54 -33.57
C PHE A 12 -17.21 23.15 -34.13
N LEU A 13 -17.09 23.02 -35.45
CA LEU A 13 -17.09 21.76 -36.19
C LEU A 13 -15.79 21.00 -35.87
N PHE A 14 -15.87 19.98 -35.01
CA PHE A 14 -14.78 19.03 -34.81
C PHE A 14 -14.92 17.88 -35.81
N PRO A 15 -13.90 17.61 -36.65
CA PRO A 15 -13.96 16.52 -37.61
C PRO A 15 -13.84 15.15 -36.93
N LEU A 16 -14.74 14.26 -37.35
CA LEU A 16 -14.83 12.84 -37.05
C LEU A 16 -13.58 12.12 -37.60
N GLY A 17 -12.64 11.79 -36.72
CA GLY A 17 -11.42 11.04 -37.03
C GLY A 17 -11.58 9.55 -36.74
N LEU A 18 -11.36 8.75 -37.79
CA LEU A 18 -11.64 7.33 -37.93
C LEU A 18 -10.93 6.42 -36.91
N ILE A 19 -11.72 5.49 -36.37
CA ILE A 19 -11.34 4.22 -35.74
C ILE A 19 -10.40 3.39 -36.65
N LEU A 20 -9.16 3.15 -36.21
CA LEU A 20 -8.37 1.99 -36.61
C LEU A 20 -8.42 0.97 -35.47
N SER A 21 -9.39 0.06 -35.54
CA SER A 21 -9.43 -1.17 -34.74
C SER A 21 -8.66 -2.25 -35.50
N CYS A 22 -7.54 -2.71 -34.94
CA CYS A 22 -6.83 -3.89 -35.44
C CYS A 22 -7.40 -5.12 -34.72
N HIS A 23 -8.24 -5.88 -35.43
CA HIS A 23 -8.68 -7.21 -35.05
C HIS A 23 -8.00 -8.21 -35.98
N GLN A 24 -7.03 -8.97 -35.47
CA GLN A 24 -6.62 -10.23 -36.08
C GLN A 24 -6.52 -11.30 -34.99
N LYS A 25 -7.55 -12.16 -34.97
CA LYS A 25 -7.43 -13.52 -34.44
C LYS A 25 -6.73 -14.37 -35.50
N THR A 26 -5.73 -15.13 -35.13
CA THR A 26 -5.48 -16.43 -35.77
C THR A 26 -4.97 -17.40 -34.72
N GLU A 27 -5.66 -18.52 -34.67
CA GLU A 27 -5.41 -19.71 -33.86
C GLU A 27 -4.65 -20.72 -34.74
N LYS A 28 -3.86 -21.61 -34.11
CA LYS A 28 -3.51 -23.00 -34.50
C LYS A 28 -2.02 -23.40 -34.62
N VAL A 29 -1.70 -24.37 -33.74
CA VAL A 29 -1.17 -25.74 -34.01
C VAL A 29 0.30 -26.05 -33.71
N LEU A 30 0.41 -27.21 -33.03
CA LEU A 30 1.54 -28.10 -32.67
C LEU A 30 2.70 -28.12 -33.71
N GLU A 31 3.95 -28.44 -33.36
CA GLU A 31 4.41 -29.77 -32.92
C GLU A 31 5.89 -29.76 -32.45
N GLU A 32 6.26 -30.92 -31.93
CA GLU A 32 7.39 -31.37 -31.11
C GLU A 32 8.74 -31.56 -31.85
N LYS A 33 9.88 -31.32 -31.16
CA LYS A 33 11.00 -32.29 -31.14
C LYS A 33 12.04 -32.04 -30.05
N ALA A 34 12.52 -33.16 -29.52
CA ALA A 34 13.21 -33.35 -28.25
C ALA A 34 14.76 -33.31 -28.29
N ALA A 35 15.30 -33.07 -27.08
CA ALA A 35 16.48 -33.68 -26.43
C ALA A 35 17.92 -33.34 -26.90
N LYS A 36 18.74 -32.81 -25.97
CA LYS A 36 19.72 -33.60 -25.15
C LYS A 36 20.54 -32.74 -24.17
N THR A 37 20.41 -33.10 -22.88
CA THR A 37 21.40 -33.29 -21.79
C THR A 37 22.69 -32.46 -21.72
N ALA A 38 22.88 -31.70 -20.62
CA ALA A 38 23.86 -31.98 -19.55
C ALA A 38 23.97 -30.84 -18.50
N THR A 39 23.91 -31.24 -17.24
CA THR A 39 24.15 -30.52 -15.97
C THR A 39 25.49 -29.78 -15.89
N VAL A 40 25.49 -28.54 -15.35
CA VAL A 40 26.46 -28.09 -14.31
C VAL A 40 25.76 -27.07 -13.39
N ALA A 41 26.01 -27.22 -12.10
CA ALA A 41 25.44 -26.50 -10.98
C ALA A 41 25.93 -25.05 -10.82
N ASN A 42 25.16 -24.33 -9.99
CA ASN A 42 25.54 -23.18 -9.17
C ASN A 42 25.91 -21.88 -9.88
N GLU A 43 24.89 -21.08 -10.14
CA GLU A 43 24.99 -19.67 -9.81
C GLU A 43 24.26 -19.41 -8.49
N ASN A 44 25.04 -19.25 -7.43
CA ASN A 44 24.63 -18.50 -6.25
C ASN A 44 24.30 -17.08 -6.71
N LEU A 45 23.05 -16.87 -7.13
CA LEU A 45 22.48 -15.54 -7.25
C LEU A 45 22.35 -14.98 -5.84
N THR A 46 23.41 -14.30 -5.43
CA THR A 46 23.41 -13.43 -4.26
C THR A 46 22.24 -12.46 -4.46
N PRO A 47 21.26 -12.36 -3.54
CA PRO A 47 20.15 -11.43 -3.71
C PRO A 47 20.74 -10.03 -3.87
N SER A 48 20.56 -9.43 -5.04
CA SER A 48 20.88 -8.04 -5.30
C SER A 48 20.36 -7.20 -4.14
N ALA A 49 21.27 -6.49 -3.45
CA ALA A 49 20.97 -5.66 -2.29
C ALA A 49 19.94 -4.54 -2.57
N LYS A 50 19.54 -4.34 -3.84
CA LYS A 50 18.58 -3.32 -4.28
C LYS A 50 17.11 -3.66 -4.01
N ASP A 51 16.73 -4.92 -3.81
CA ASP A 51 15.32 -5.32 -3.63
C ASP A 51 14.97 -5.76 -2.20
N SER A 52 15.90 -5.62 -1.25
CA SER A 52 15.61 -5.95 0.15
C SER A 52 14.81 -4.84 0.84
N ILE A 53 13.70 -5.23 1.48
CA ILE A 53 12.95 -4.34 2.39
C ILE A 53 13.66 -4.09 3.72
N SER A 54 14.81 -4.73 3.98
CA SER A 54 15.59 -4.43 5.18
C SER A 54 16.10 -3.00 5.18
N GLY A 55 16.05 -2.35 6.34
CA GLY A 55 16.50 -0.99 6.54
C GLY A 55 15.82 -0.33 7.74
N THR A 56 16.29 0.87 8.04
CA THR A 56 15.65 1.76 9.02
C THR A 56 14.80 2.76 8.26
N TYR A 57 13.52 2.84 8.57
CA TYR A 57 12.54 3.76 7.99
C TYR A 57 12.12 4.76 9.06
N ILE A 58 12.14 6.05 8.71
CA ILE A 58 11.93 7.13 9.67
C ILE A 58 10.88 8.09 9.09
N SER A 59 9.94 8.51 9.94
CA SER A 59 9.04 9.62 9.62
C SER A 59 9.81 10.94 9.63
N LYS A 60 9.49 11.84 8.68
CA LYS A 60 10.06 13.20 8.64
C LYS A 60 9.13 14.28 9.20
N ALA A 61 7.92 13.90 9.63
CA ALA A 61 6.98 14.83 10.19
C ALA A 61 7.35 15.16 11.65
N GLU A 62 7.31 16.44 12.00
CA GLU A 62 7.80 16.96 13.29
C GLU A 62 7.01 16.42 14.50
N ASP A 63 5.71 16.19 14.33
CA ASP A 63 4.77 15.73 15.35
C ASP A 63 4.51 14.22 15.31
N CYS A 64 5.18 13.50 14.41
CA CYS A 64 4.98 12.07 14.19
C CYS A 64 6.32 11.35 14.14
N ASN A 65 6.90 11.14 15.33
CA ASN A 65 8.20 10.48 15.48
C ASN A 65 8.02 8.95 15.48
N ILE A 66 8.16 8.35 14.30
CA ILE A 66 8.10 6.91 14.10
C ILE A 66 9.39 6.41 13.49
N THR A 67 9.97 5.37 14.09
CA THR A 67 11.08 4.60 13.54
C THR A 67 10.67 3.15 13.37
N LEU A 68 10.88 2.60 12.18
CA LEU A 68 10.65 1.20 11.86
C LEU A 68 11.96 0.59 11.35
N ILE A 69 12.49 -0.39 12.06
CA ILE A 69 13.69 -1.12 11.63
C ILE A 69 13.24 -2.49 11.15
N ILE A 70 13.45 -2.80 9.87
CA ILE A 70 13.21 -4.13 9.30
C ILE A 70 14.55 -4.82 9.10
N SER A 71 14.71 -6.00 9.68
CA SER A 71 15.88 -6.85 9.51
C SER A 71 15.47 -8.21 8.93
N LYS A 72 16.37 -8.81 8.17
CA LYS A 72 16.19 -10.17 7.65
C LYS A 72 16.99 -11.13 8.51
N ASP A 73 16.31 -12.12 9.09
CA ASP A 73 16.92 -13.23 9.80
C ASP A 73 16.68 -14.50 8.99
N LYS A 74 17.72 -14.98 8.32
CA LYS A 74 17.66 -16.08 7.35
C LYS A 74 16.65 -15.79 6.23
N LYS A 75 15.43 -16.35 6.33
CA LYS A 75 14.36 -16.24 5.34
C LYS A 75 13.25 -15.27 5.77
N ASP A 76 13.13 -15.01 7.07
CA ASP A 76 12.03 -14.22 7.62
C ASP A 76 12.44 -12.77 7.86
N TYR A 77 11.53 -11.84 7.62
CA TYR A 77 11.71 -10.45 8.02
C TYR A 77 11.10 -10.24 9.41
N LYS A 78 11.87 -9.59 10.27
CA LYS A 78 11.45 -9.14 11.60
C LYS A 78 11.52 -7.63 11.62
N TYR A 79 10.73 -7.01 12.48
CA TYR A 79 10.79 -5.57 12.66
C TYR A 79 10.85 -5.15 14.12
N THR A 80 11.37 -3.94 14.35
CA THR A 80 11.17 -3.16 15.57
C THR A 80 10.47 -1.87 15.19
N PHE A 81 9.32 -1.61 15.79
CA PHE A 81 8.51 -0.41 15.57
C PHE A 81 8.54 0.42 16.83
N THR A 82 8.92 1.68 16.71
CA THR A 82 9.10 2.61 17.83
C THR A 82 8.37 3.91 17.53
N THR A 83 7.54 4.34 18.47
CA THR A 83 6.87 5.63 18.50
C THR A 83 7.25 6.37 19.78
N GLN A 84 6.62 7.52 20.04
CA GLN A 84 6.76 8.23 21.31
C GLN A 84 6.27 7.42 22.51
N ASN A 85 5.25 6.56 22.30
CA ASN A 85 4.52 5.91 23.38
C ASN A 85 4.84 4.42 23.53
N ARG A 86 5.34 3.77 22.47
CA ARG A 86 5.56 2.32 22.47
C ARG A 86 6.74 1.89 21.63
N SER A 87 7.33 0.77 22.01
CA SER A 87 8.29 0.04 21.21
C SER A 87 7.93 -1.44 21.23
N LEU A 88 7.76 -2.04 20.05
CA LEU A 88 7.36 -3.43 19.91
C LEU A 88 8.11 -4.09 18.76
N LYS A 89 8.11 -5.42 18.77
CA LYS A 89 8.72 -6.25 17.73
C LYS A 89 7.70 -7.19 17.15
N GLY A 90 7.85 -7.51 15.86
CA GLY A 90 6.97 -8.45 15.19
C GLY A 90 7.59 -8.98 13.90
N LYS A 91 6.77 -9.69 13.15
CA LYS A 91 7.12 -10.22 11.83
C LYS A 91 6.67 -9.22 10.76
N ALA A 92 7.53 -9.03 9.76
CA ALA A 92 7.19 -8.27 8.56
C ALA A 92 7.01 -9.24 7.40
N ILE A 93 5.93 -9.08 6.63
CA ILE A 93 5.64 -9.91 5.46
C ILE A 93 5.65 -9.03 4.23
N PHE A 94 6.54 -9.34 3.28
CA PHE A 94 6.54 -8.70 1.98
C PHE A 94 5.58 -9.43 1.04
N SER A 95 4.72 -8.68 0.37
CA SER A 95 3.83 -9.20 -0.67
C SER A 95 3.80 -8.28 -1.89
N LYS A 96 3.34 -8.83 -3.01
CA LYS A 96 3.14 -8.09 -4.27
C LYS A 96 1.75 -8.42 -4.80
N SER A 97 0.96 -7.41 -5.13
CA SER A 97 -0.35 -7.58 -5.74
C SER A 97 -0.23 -8.05 -7.20
N SER A 98 -1.36 -8.45 -7.79
CA SER A 98 -1.45 -8.77 -9.22
C SER A 98 -1.13 -7.58 -10.13
N SER A 99 -1.43 -6.35 -9.70
CA SER A 99 -1.06 -5.11 -10.40
C SER A 99 0.42 -4.75 -10.24
N GLY A 100 1.12 -5.43 -9.34
CA GLY A 100 2.54 -5.29 -9.10
C GLY A 100 2.92 -4.28 -8.01
N GLU A 101 1.94 -3.72 -7.32
CA GLU A 101 2.13 -2.94 -6.10
C GLU A 101 2.73 -3.83 -5.02
N LYS A 102 3.63 -3.25 -4.22
CA LYS A 102 4.35 -3.97 -3.17
C LYS A 102 3.83 -3.52 -1.82
N TYR A 103 3.61 -4.47 -0.91
CA TYR A 103 3.11 -4.20 0.43
C TYR A 103 4.03 -4.83 1.47
N ILE A 104 4.08 -4.23 2.66
CA ILE A 104 4.66 -4.81 3.86
C ILE A 104 3.58 -4.86 4.93
N SER A 105 3.24 -6.08 5.37
CA SER A 105 2.35 -6.30 6.51
C SER A 105 3.18 -6.43 7.78
N LEU A 106 2.90 -5.59 8.77
CA LEU A 106 3.54 -5.56 10.09
C LEU A 106 2.61 -6.22 11.11
N GLU A 107 2.86 -7.49 11.44
CA GLU A 107 2.01 -8.24 12.36
C GLU A 107 2.18 -7.77 13.82
N GLY A 108 1.11 -7.80 14.61
CA GLY A 108 1.18 -7.56 16.06
C GLY A 108 1.04 -6.10 16.51
N ILE A 109 0.79 -5.16 15.58
CA ILE A 109 0.50 -3.76 15.94
C ILE A 109 -1.00 -3.60 16.14
N GLN A 110 -1.45 -3.58 17.39
CA GLN A 110 -2.85 -3.24 17.71
C GLN A 110 -3.13 -1.77 17.36
N TRP A 111 -4.30 -1.52 16.76
CA TRP A 111 -4.80 -0.19 16.46
C TRP A 111 -5.21 0.55 17.75
N ASN A 112 -5.33 1.87 17.71
CA ASN A 112 -5.79 2.64 18.87
C ASN A 112 -7.32 2.69 18.95
N GLU A 113 -7.99 2.88 17.81
CA GLU A 113 -9.43 3.08 17.72
C GLU A 113 -9.98 2.34 16.50
N TYR A 114 -11.15 1.73 16.66
CA TYR A 114 -11.89 1.08 15.58
C TYR A 114 -13.38 1.08 15.91
N GLU A 115 -14.16 1.81 15.11
CA GLU A 115 -15.62 1.92 15.25
C GLU A 115 -16.36 1.05 14.22
N GLY A 116 -15.62 0.42 13.30
CA GLY A 116 -16.20 -0.46 12.29
C GLY A 116 -16.96 0.26 11.19
N ASP A 117 -17.68 -0.51 10.38
CA ASP A 117 -18.56 0.00 9.32
C ASP A 117 -19.87 0.51 9.94
N ILE A 118 -20.03 1.83 9.97
CA ILE A 118 -21.21 2.52 10.52
C ILE A 118 -22.21 2.94 9.44
N SER A 119 -22.09 2.40 8.22
CA SER A 119 -22.94 2.79 7.08
C SER A 119 -24.42 2.47 7.24
N ASN A 120 -24.78 1.58 8.17
CA ASN A 120 -26.14 1.11 8.39
C ASN A 120 -26.57 1.21 9.87
N GLU A 121 -25.98 2.12 10.65
CA GLU A 121 -26.45 2.33 12.03
C GLU A 121 -27.71 3.20 12.01
N ASP A 122 -28.85 2.58 12.32
CA ASP A 122 -30.11 3.28 12.55
C ASP A 122 -30.02 4.07 13.86
N ASP A 123 -30.50 5.32 13.87
CA ASP A 123 -30.46 6.28 15.00
C ASP A 123 -31.15 5.80 16.31
N THR A 124 -31.67 4.57 16.36
CA THR A 124 -32.54 4.07 17.43
C THR A 124 -31.85 3.11 18.43
N ASP A 125 -30.64 2.65 18.16
CA ASP A 125 -29.91 1.71 19.04
C ASP A 125 -28.80 2.41 19.84
N SER A 126 -29.18 3.36 20.69
CA SER A 126 -28.27 4.05 21.63
C SER A 126 -27.74 3.14 22.76
N ASN A 127 -27.81 1.81 22.63
CA ASN A 127 -27.46 0.86 23.69
C ASN A 127 -26.78 -0.43 23.21
N ASN A 128 -26.40 -0.55 21.95
CA ASN A 128 -25.55 -1.66 21.51
C ASN A 128 -24.13 -1.14 21.27
N SER A 129 -23.38 -0.96 22.36
CA SER A 129 -21.92 -0.98 22.28
C SER A 129 -21.53 -2.35 21.73
N LYS A 130 -21.44 -2.47 20.40
CA LYS A 130 -20.85 -3.64 19.76
C LYS A 130 -19.45 -3.75 20.35
N ASP A 131 -19.17 -4.84 21.07
CA ASP A 131 -17.81 -5.18 21.49
C ASP A 131 -17.01 -5.48 20.22
N LEU A 132 -16.54 -4.43 19.56
CA LEU A 132 -15.74 -4.52 18.36
C LEU A 132 -14.32 -4.89 18.77
N GLU A 133 -13.86 -6.03 18.29
CA GLU A 133 -12.47 -6.43 18.47
C GLU A 133 -11.56 -5.47 17.70
N ILE A 134 -10.62 -4.84 18.41
CA ILE A 134 -9.64 -3.94 17.81
C ILE A 134 -8.70 -4.73 16.90
N PRO A 135 -8.56 -4.37 15.61
CA PRO A 135 -7.69 -5.08 14.69
C PRO A 135 -6.22 -5.05 15.10
N VAL A 136 -5.50 -6.11 14.72
CA VAL A 136 -4.07 -6.28 14.98
C VAL A 136 -3.32 -6.47 13.66
N GLY A 137 -2.32 -5.62 13.44
CA GLY A 137 -1.50 -5.60 12.25
C GLY A 137 -1.70 -4.33 11.42
N ILE A 138 -0.65 -3.88 10.74
CA ILE A 138 -0.69 -2.69 9.87
C ILE A 138 -0.03 -3.01 8.54
N ASP A 139 -0.74 -2.73 7.45
CA ASP A 139 -0.20 -2.77 6.10
C ASP A 139 0.38 -1.42 5.68
N ALA A 140 1.49 -1.48 4.95
CA ALA A 140 2.14 -0.33 4.35
C ALA A 140 2.39 -0.56 2.86
N LEU A 141 2.02 0.41 2.02
CA LEU A 141 2.39 0.43 0.60
C LEU A 141 3.88 0.76 0.47
N TYR A 142 4.62 -0.01 -0.31
CA TYR A 142 6.06 0.14 -0.50
C TYR A 142 6.43 0.60 -1.91
N VAL A 143 6.95 1.83 -2.02
CA VAL A 143 7.38 2.44 -3.30
C VAL A 143 8.71 3.16 -3.13
N LYS A 144 9.73 2.75 -3.91
CA LYS A 144 11.05 3.44 -3.99
C LYS A 144 11.59 3.85 -2.62
N ASP A 145 11.69 2.91 -1.69
CA ASP A 145 12.19 3.13 -0.32
C ASP A 145 11.26 3.92 0.62
N THR A 146 10.00 4.14 0.24
CA THR A 146 8.99 4.77 1.10
C THR A 146 7.91 3.78 1.47
N LEU A 147 7.56 3.74 2.76
CA LEU A 147 6.41 3.03 3.29
C LEU A 147 5.30 4.03 3.59
N THR A 148 4.11 3.81 3.04
CA THR A 148 2.93 4.63 3.30
C THR A 148 1.89 3.82 4.05
N ILE A 149 1.56 4.25 5.26
CA ILE A 149 0.52 3.67 6.11
C ILE A 149 -0.68 4.62 6.11
N GLN A 150 -1.86 4.12 5.74
CA GLN A 150 -3.10 4.84 6.04
C GLN A 150 -3.41 4.68 7.52
N ASN A 151 -3.36 5.78 8.27
CA ASN A 151 -3.55 5.79 9.71
C ASN A 151 -5.02 6.01 10.12
N TYR A 152 -5.75 6.79 9.32
CA TYR A 152 -7.14 7.15 9.60
C TYR A 152 -8.10 6.60 8.55
N GLY A 153 -9.26 6.19 9.05
CA GLY A 153 -10.41 5.77 8.27
C GLY A 153 -11.15 6.94 7.59
N ASN A 154 -12.40 6.68 7.23
CA ASN A 154 -13.33 7.69 6.72
C ASN A 154 -14.61 7.69 7.58
N ALA A 155 -15.55 8.59 7.30
CA ALA A 155 -16.76 8.73 8.10
C ALA A 155 -17.68 7.48 8.10
N MET A 156 -17.50 6.55 7.16
CA MET A 156 -18.28 5.30 7.11
C MET A 156 -17.53 4.12 7.71
N ASN A 157 -16.20 4.22 7.85
CA ASN A 157 -15.34 3.22 8.48
C ASN A 157 -14.27 3.96 9.27
N SER A 158 -14.61 4.29 10.51
CA SER A 158 -13.81 5.15 11.39
C SER A 158 -12.81 4.30 12.18
N TYR A 159 -11.53 4.70 12.09
CA TYR A 159 -10.44 4.05 12.80
C TYR A 159 -9.23 4.97 12.92
N THR A 160 -8.41 4.70 13.94
CA THR A 160 -7.09 5.30 14.15
C THR A 160 -6.10 4.19 14.48
N LYS A 161 -5.08 3.98 13.64
CA LYS A 161 -4.10 2.89 13.87
C LYS A 161 -3.02 3.26 14.89
N ILE A 162 -2.54 4.51 14.83
CA ILE A 162 -1.43 5.06 15.62
C ILE A 162 -1.86 6.47 16.06
N SER A 163 -2.50 6.56 17.23
CA SER A 163 -3.05 7.81 17.79
C SER A 163 -1.96 8.84 18.12
N GLU A 164 -0.74 8.39 18.42
CA GLU A 164 0.41 9.24 18.66
C GLU A 164 1.01 9.88 17.38
N CYS A 165 0.31 9.76 16.25
CA CYS A 165 0.65 10.41 14.99
C CYS A 165 -0.62 10.95 14.31
N GLY A 166 -0.77 12.28 14.26
CA GLY A 166 -1.96 12.96 13.74
C GLY A 166 -2.16 12.91 12.22
N LEU A 167 -1.30 12.20 11.47
CA LEU A 167 -1.32 12.22 10.00
C LEU A 167 -2.27 11.18 9.42
N LYS A 168 -3.10 11.57 8.43
CA LYS A 168 -3.93 10.64 7.63
C LYS A 168 -3.10 9.53 6.98
N TYR A 169 -1.97 9.92 6.39
CA TYR A 169 -1.02 9.02 5.76
C TYR A 169 0.35 9.24 6.37
N ILE A 170 0.88 8.20 7.00
CA ILE A 170 2.20 8.20 7.60
C ILE A 170 3.18 7.71 6.55
N GLN A 171 4.17 8.55 6.23
CA GLN A 171 5.26 8.18 5.33
C GLN A 171 6.53 7.91 6.13
N LEU A 172 7.05 6.70 6.02
CA LEU A 172 8.34 6.31 6.58
C LEU A 172 9.32 6.13 5.42
N ILE A 173 10.37 6.95 5.41
CA ILE A 173 11.37 6.94 4.34
C ILE A 173 12.59 6.17 4.85
N LYS A 174 13.09 5.23 4.04
CA LYS A 174 14.32 4.50 4.36
C LYS A 174 15.45 5.49 4.54
N ALA A 175 16.09 5.45 5.70
CA ALA A 175 17.32 6.18 5.95
C ALA A 175 18.38 5.63 5.00
N ASN A 176 18.93 6.50 4.16
CA ASN A 176 20.08 6.15 3.36
C ASN A 176 21.21 5.77 4.32
N SER A 177 21.71 4.54 4.22
CA SER A 177 23.01 4.20 4.77
C SER A 177 24.03 5.07 4.05
N LYS A 178 24.42 6.20 4.66
CA LYS A 178 25.65 6.89 4.26
C LYS A 178 26.75 5.84 4.45
N LYS A 179 27.25 5.37 3.31
CA LYS A 179 28.39 4.46 3.24
C LYS A 179 29.67 5.26 3.41
#